data_AF-A0A7S1SHS7-F1
#
_entry.id   AF-A0A7S1SHS7-F1
#
_cell.length_a   1.000
_cell.length_b   1.000
_cell.length_c   1.000
_cell.angle_alpha   90.00
_cell.angle_beta   90.00
_cell.angle_gamma   90.00
#
_symmetry.space_group_name_H-M   'P 1'
#
loop_
_entity.id
_entity.type
_entity.pdbx_description
1 polymer ?
#
loop_
_entity_poly.entity_id
_entity_poly.type
_entity_poly.pdbx_seq_one_letter_code
_entity_poly.pdbx_strand_id
1 'polypeptide(L)'
;VNFDSARFGEYIRTANRYITSLKERVAAAGAPPLTVPSVPWFHGIPHPFAWDMQPEAANDLELLVDLGHQIGIQARRALTNNDTLLGLHELITYGVKGAAAYHHHAAVMGNKDQELNDKLQQYLVFISSPEAADTGAVLGKALELGATNLAVMANLEEAHTSNFGHPTPTQVIMTPKPGKCLLVSGHDLSDLKAVLDQTEGTGIDVYTHGEMLPAHGYPGLKKYAHLKGHYGGAWYRQKIDFFNWPGSILITTNCVLDPPEDSYADNL
;
A
#
# COMPACT_ATOMS: atom_id res chain seq x y z
N VAL A 1 2.25 6.73 -3.18
CA VAL A 1 1.01 6.09 -3.68
C VAL A 1 -0.19 7.02 -3.60
N ASN A 2 -0.24 7.91 -2.61
CA ASN A 2 -1.32 8.89 -2.42
C ASN A 2 -0.68 10.28 -2.31
N PHE A 3 -1.24 11.27 -3.00
CA PHE A 3 -0.74 12.66 -3.07
C PHE A 3 -1.66 13.66 -2.35
N ASP A 4 -2.77 13.19 -1.78
CA ASP A 4 -3.69 14.01 -1.00
C ASP A 4 -3.16 14.17 0.44
N SER A 5 -2.70 15.37 0.76
CA SER A 5 -2.17 15.70 2.09
C SER A 5 -3.22 15.55 3.21
N ALA A 6 -4.50 15.78 2.92
CA ALA A 6 -5.56 15.65 3.91
C ALA A 6 -5.74 14.19 4.36
N ARG A 7 -5.53 13.23 3.46
CA ARG A 7 -5.55 11.78 3.78
C ARG A 7 -4.43 11.38 4.74
N PHE A 8 -3.24 11.97 4.63
CA PHE A 8 -2.17 11.70 5.60
C PHE A 8 -2.54 12.21 7.00
N GLY A 9 -3.16 13.39 7.11
CA GLY A 9 -3.70 13.85 8.39
C GLY A 9 -4.73 12.87 8.97
N GLU A 10 -5.63 12.34 8.13
CA GLU A 10 -6.61 11.31 8.54
C GLU A 10 -5.94 10.03 9.05
N TYR A 11 -4.91 9.54 8.36
CA TYR A 11 -4.17 8.34 8.76
C TYR A 11 -3.46 8.54 10.10
N ILE A 12 -2.83 9.69 10.32
CA ILE A 12 -2.14 9.99 11.57
C ILE A 12 -3.16 10.06 12.72
N ARG A 13 -4.32 10.71 12.52
CA ARG A 13 -5.41 10.72 13.51
C ARG A 13 -5.91 9.31 13.83
N THR A 14 -6.09 8.49 12.79
CA THR A 14 -6.57 7.12 12.95
C THR A 14 -5.56 6.26 13.70
N ALA A 15 -4.27 6.36 13.38
CA ALA A 15 -3.19 5.70 14.10
C ALA A 15 -3.17 6.13 15.58
N ASN A 16 -3.31 7.43 15.87
CA ASN A 16 -3.34 7.94 17.24
C ASN A 16 -4.51 7.36 18.05
N ARG A 17 -5.71 7.26 17.45
CA ARG A 17 -6.87 6.59 18.08
C ARG A 17 -6.58 5.11 18.35
N TYR A 18 -5.98 4.39 17.42
CA TYR A 18 -5.64 2.98 17.61
C TYR A 18 -4.58 2.78 18.70
N ILE A 19 -3.56 3.62 18.76
CA ILE A 19 -2.54 3.59 19.82
C ILE A 19 -3.19 3.83 21.18
N THR A 20 -4.03 4.86 21.29
CA THR A 20 -4.74 5.19 22.55
C THR A 20 -5.63 4.04 23.00
N SER A 21 -6.49 3.55 22.12
CA SER A 21 -7.38 2.42 22.40
C SER A 21 -6.63 1.13 22.74
N LEU A 22 -5.47 0.89 22.12
CA LEU A 22 -4.64 -0.28 22.45
C LEU A 22 -4.00 -0.13 23.84
N LYS A 23 -3.47 1.04 24.19
CA LYS A 23 -2.92 1.33 25.52
C LYS A 23 -3.97 1.09 26.61
N GLU A 24 -5.18 1.60 26.42
CA GLU A 24 -6.31 1.40 27.35
C GLU A 24 -6.68 -0.08 27.52
N ARG A 25 -6.80 -0.81 26.41
CA ARG A 25 -7.14 -2.25 26.44
C ARG A 25 -6.05 -3.09 27.12
N VAL A 26 -4.78 -2.79 26.85
CA VAL A 26 -3.64 -3.46 27.48
C VAL A 26 -3.61 -3.19 28.98
N ALA A 27 -3.83 -1.95 29.41
CA ALA A 27 -3.93 -1.60 30.82
C ALA A 27 -5.13 -2.28 31.52
N ALA A 28 -6.30 -2.28 30.87
CA ALA A 28 -7.50 -2.94 31.38
C ALA A 28 -7.34 -4.47 31.49
N ALA A 29 -6.50 -5.09 30.65
CA ALA A 29 -6.14 -6.49 30.73
C ALA A 29 -5.14 -6.83 31.85
N GLY A 30 -4.69 -5.83 32.63
CA GLY A 30 -3.76 -6.02 33.75
C GLY A 30 -2.30 -6.20 33.34
N ALA A 31 -1.94 -5.85 32.11
CA ALA A 31 -0.55 -5.86 31.68
C ALA A 31 0.24 -4.74 32.40
N PRO A 32 1.52 -4.98 32.74
CA PRO A 32 2.36 -3.94 33.33
C PRO A 32 2.55 -2.77 32.35
N PRO A 33 2.80 -1.55 32.85
CA PRO A 33 3.15 -0.42 31.98
C PRO A 33 4.32 -0.77 31.07
N LEU A 34 4.17 -0.47 29.77
CA LEU A 34 5.22 -0.70 28.79
C LEU A 34 6.42 0.18 29.12
N THR A 35 7.61 -0.41 29.20
CA THR A 35 8.85 0.35 29.29
C THR A 35 9.18 0.89 27.90
N VAL A 36 9.25 2.22 27.77
CA VAL A 36 9.56 2.87 26.50
C VAL A 36 11.04 2.66 26.19
N PRO A 37 11.39 2.00 25.07
CA PRO A 37 12.78 1.82 24.70
C PRO A 37 13.45 3.16 24.38
N SER A 38 14.71 3.30 24.78
CA SER A 38 15.54 4.44 24.44
C SER A 38 16.35 4.15 23.18
N VAL A 39 16.05 4.84 22.08
CA VAL A 39 16.79 4.72 20.81
C VAL A 39 17.09 6.11 20.24
N PRO A 40 18.22 6.30 19.55
CA PRO A 40 18.70 7.63 19.17
C PRO A 40 17.99 8.24 17.96
N TRP A 41 17.30 7.46 17.13
CA TRP A 41 16.82 7.89 15.81
C TRP A 41 15.41 8.53 15.80
N PHE A 42 14.95 9.12 16.91
CA PHE A 42 13.70 9.90 16.95
C PHE A 42 13.89 11.41 17.22
N HIS A 43 15.13 11.91 17.23
CA HIS A 43 15.59 13.34 17.20
C HIS A 43 15.01 14.33 18.24
N GLY A 44 14.06 13.94 19.07
CA GLY A 44 13.31 14.86 19.96
C GLY A 44 11.82 14.58 20.01
N ILE A 45 11.31 13.72 19.11
CA ILE A 45 9.96 13.19 19.17
C ILE A 45 9.90 11.97 20.11
N PRO A 46 8.82 11.80 20.90
CA PRO A 46 8.66 10.60 21.70
C PRO A 46 8.75 9.33 20.85
N HIS A 47 9.38 8.29 21.41
CA HIS A 47 9.32 6.95 20.83
C HIS A 47 7.87 6.58 20.43
N PRO A 48 7.61 5.85 19.33
CA PRO A 48 6.25 5.53 18.89
C PRO A 48 5.32 4.95 19.98
N PHE A 49 5.85 4.16 20.92
CA PHE A 49 5.09 3.69 22.10
C PHE A 49 4.68 4.80 23.09
N ALA A 50 5.49 5.85 23.21
CA ALA A 50 5.19 7.03 24.02
C ALA A 50 4.44 8.11 23.23
N TRP A 51 4.19 7.90 21.93
CA TRP A 51 3.46 8.86 21.10
C TRP A 51 2.06 9.08 21.67
N ASP A 52 1.74 10.36 21.84
CA ASP A 52 0.45 10.86 22.28
C ASP A 52 0.27 12.24 21.64
N MET A 53 -0.47 12.27 20.52
CA MET A 53 -0.74 13.51 19.81
C MET A 53 -2.16 13.97 20.11
N GLN A 54 -2.30 15.22 20.53
CA GLN A 54 -3.62 15.82 20.73
C GLN A 54 -4.36 15.93 19.38
N PRO A 55 -5.68 15.68 19.32
CA PRO A 55 -6.44 15.72 18.07
C PRO A 55 -6.31 17.02 17.27
N GLU A 56 -6.16 18.16 17.95
CA GLU A 56 -6.01 19.48 17.35
C GLU A 56 -4.67 19.61 16.61
N ALA A 57 -3.59 19.09 17.19
CA ALA A 57 -2.27 19.02 16.56
C ALA A 57 -2.27 18.15 15.29
N ALA A 58 -3.17 17.18 15.22
CA ALA A 58 -3.33 16.29 14.07
C ALA A 58 -4.02 16.95 12.86
N ASN A 59 -4.59 18.15 13.04
CA ASN A 59 -5.22 18.93 11.97
C ASN A 59 -4.33 20.08 11.48
N ASP A 60 -3.21 20.31 12.15
CA ASP A 60 -2.24 21.33 11.77
C ASP A 60 -1.19 20.72 10.83
N LEU A 61 -1.37 20.97 9.52
CA LEU A 61 -0.47 20.43 8.50
C LEU A 61 0.96 20.96 8.65
N GLU A 62 1.14 22.21 9.06
CA GLU A 62 2.45 22.82 9.23
C GLU A 62 3.20 22.12 10.37
N LEU A 63 2.52 21.91 11.51
CA LEU A 63 3.06 21.13 12.62
C LEU A 63 3.41 19.69 12.22
N LEU A 64 2.55 19.01 11.46
CA LEU A 64 2.82 17.64 10.99
C LEU A 64 4.05 17.58 10.06
N VAL A 65 4.25 18.59 9.21
CA VAL A 65 5.43 18.72 8.36
C VAL A 65 6.69 18.92 9.20
N ASP A 66 6.64 19.81 10.19
CA ASP A 66 7.77 20.07 11.11
C ASP A 66 8.15 18.84 11.93
N LEU A 67 7.16 18.10 12.43
CA LEU A 67 7.40 16.81 13.08
C LEU A 67 8.03 15.80 12.10
N GLY A 68 7.52 15.74 10.87
CA GLY A 68 8.08 14.90 9.80
C GLY A 68 9.56 15.19 9.52
N HIS A 69 9.98 16.47 9.52
CA HIS A 69 11.38 16.84 9.35
C HIS A 69 12.29 16.32 10.48
N GLN A 70 11.78 16.23 11.71
CA GLN A 70 12.56 15.73 12.86
C GLN A 70 12.79 14.22 12.81
N ILE A 71 11.90 13.44 12.21
CA ILE A 71 12.02 11.96 12.13
C ILE A 71 12.27 11.43 10.71
N GLY A 72 12.45 12.34 9.75
CA GLY A 72 12.79 12.01 8.37
C GLY A 72 14.17 11.37 8.22
N ILE A 73 14.44 10.82 7.03
CA ILE A 73 15.68 10.09 6.73
C ILE A 73 16.93 10.92 7.04
N GLN A 74 16.93 12.22 6.72
CA GLN A 74 18.09 13.08 6.95
C GLN A 74 18.37 13.32 8.45
N ALA A 75 17.33 13.56 9.24
CA ALA A 75 17.47 13.69 10.70
C ALA A 75 17.93 12.37 11.34
N ARG A 76 17.34 11.25 10.92
CA ARG A 76 17.76 9.90 11.37
C ARG A 76 19.19 9.56 10.98
N ARG A 77 19.66 10.01 9.82
CA ARG A 77 21.05 9.86 9.37
C ARG A 77 22.02 10.57 10.30
N ALA A 78 21.72 11.81 10.68
CA ALA A 78 22.55 12.58 11.61
C ALA A 78 22.67 11.92 13.00
N LEU A 79 21.60 11.25 13.46
CA LEU A 79 21.56 10.59 14.77
C LEU A 79 22.20 9.20 14.79
N THR A 80 22.01 8.44 13.72
CA THR A 80 22.53 7.07 13.61
C THR A 80 24.03 7.08 13.35
N ASN A 81 24.54 8.08 12.62
CA ASN A 81 25.95 8.22 12.23
C ASN A 81 26.55 6.94 11.60
N ASN A 82 25.72 6.16 10.91
CA ASN A 82 26.08 4.93 10.23
C ASN A 82 25.10 4.72 9.05
N ASP A 83 25.58 5.04 7.85
CA ASP A 83 24.76 4.96 6.63
C ASP A 83 24.34 3.52 6.28
N THR A 84 25.16 2.52 6.63
CA THR A 84 24.82 1.11 6.40
C THR A 84 23.64 0.70 7.27
N LEU A 85 23.71 1.04 8.56
CA LEU A 85 22.65 0.74 9.51
C LEU A 85 21.34 1.43 9.13
N LEU A 86 21.40 2.72 8.79
CA LEU A 86 20.22 3.45 8.32
C LEU A 86 19.65 2.85 7.03
N GLY A 87 20.51 2.51 6.07
CA GLY A 87 20.10 1.85 4.83
C GLY A 87 19.36 0.54 5.09
N LEU A 88 19.79 -0.24 6.07
CA LEU A 88 19.09 -1.47 6.47
C LEU A 88 17.76 -1.20 7.20
N HIS A 89 17.66 -0.15 8.03
CA HIS A 89 16.37 0.26 8.60
C HIS A 89 15.37 0.63 7.51
N GLU A 90 15.81 1.40 6.50
CA GLU A 90 14.97 1.78 5.37
C GLU A 90 14.62 0.57 4.49
N LEU A 91 15.55 -0.36 4.28
CA LEU A 91 15.28 -1.62 3.58
C LEU A 91 14.14 -2.40 4.25
N ILE A 92 14.19 -2.55 5.58
CA ILE A 92 13.09 -3.20 6.34
C ILE A 92 11.80 -2.39 6.18
N THR A 93 11.85 -1.08 6.37
CA THR A 93 10.66 -0.21 6.29
C THR A 93 9.99 -0.30 4.91
N TYR A 94 10.76 -0.26 3.83
CA TYR A 94 10.23 -0.39 2.47
C TYR A 94 9.78 -1.81 2.15
N GLY A 95 10.49 -2.83 2.63
CA GLY A 95 10.06 -4.23 2.49
C GLY A 95 8.73 -4.49 3.21
N VAL A 96 8.53 -3.95 4.40
CA VAL A 96 7.26 -4.04 5.15
C VAL A 96 6.14 -3.35 4.37
N LYS A 97 6.39 -2.18 3.77
CA LYS A 97 5.39 -1.51 2.91
C LYS A 97 4.98 -2.37 1.71
N GLY A 98 5.95 -3.00 1.04
CA GLY A 98 5.69 -3.90 -0.08
C GLY A 98 4.87 -5.13 0.32
N ALA A 99 5.31 -5.83 1.39
CA ALA A 99 4.59 -6.97 1.92
C ALA A 99 3.18 -6.59 2.42
N ALA A 100 3.03 -5.44 3.07
CA ALA A 100 1.72 -4.96 3.53
C ALA A 100 0.75 -4.69 2.37
N ALA A 101 1.23 -4.22 1.21
CA ALA A 101 0.40 -4.04 0.03
C ALA A 101 -0.18 -5.38 -0.47
N TYR A 102 0.67 -6.40 -0.61
CA TYR A 102 0.20 -7.74 -1.00
C TYR A 102 -0.72 -8.37 0.05
N HIS A 103 -0.38 -8.24 1.34
CA HIS A 103 -1.20 -8.75 2.43
C HIS A 103 -2.57 -8.06 2.49
N HIS A 104 -2.64 -6.76 2.21
CA HIS A 104 -3.90 -6.02 2.13
C HIS A 104 -4.81 -6.59 1.04
N HIS A 105 -4.29 -6.78 -0.17
CA HIS A 105 -5.08 -7.37 -1.28
C HIS A 105 -5.59 -8.78 -0.93
N ALA A 106 -4.75 -9.63 -0.33
CA ALA A 106 -5.20 -10.94 0.11
C ALA A 106 -6.35 -10.84 1.15
N ALA A 107 -6.21 -9.93 2.12
CA ALA A 107 -7.19 -9.74 3.19
C ALA A 107 -8.54 -9.20 2.70
N VAL A 108 -8.57 -8.27 1.73
CA VAL A 108 -9.82 -7.75 1.15
C VAL A 108 -10.57 -8.83 0.34
N MET A 109 -9.85 -9.82 -0.18
CA MET A 109 -10.40 -11.01 -0.85
C MET A 109 -10.79 -12.14 0.10
N GLY A 110 -10.70 -11.93 1.42
CA GLY A 110 -11.11 -12.89 2.44
C GLY A 110 -9.98 -13.74 3.02
N ASN A 111 -8.78 -13.70 2.45
CA ASN A 111 -7.60 -14.45 2.91
C ASN A 111 -6.86 -13.68 4.03
N LYS A 112 -7.56 -13.47 5.15
CA LYS A 112 -6.99 -12.83 6.34
C LYS A 112 -6.08 -13.81 7.07
N ASP A 113 -4.85 -13.38 7.34
CA ASP A 113 -3.87 -14.17 8.07
C ASP A 113 -3.30 -13.35 9.23
N GLN A 114 -3.69 -13.72 10.45
CA GLN A 114 -3.26 -13.01 11.66
C GLN A 114 -1.76 -13.20 11.93
N GLU A 115 -1.19 -14.36 11.61
CA GLU A 115 0.23 -14.63 11.85
C GLU A 115 1.11 -13.75 10.95
N LEU A 116 0.73 -13.61 9.67
CA LEU A 116 1.41 -12.68 8.76
C LEU A 116 1.26 -11.23 9.21
N ASN A 117 0.07 -10.84 9.67
CA ASN A 117 -0.15 -9.50 10.21
C ASN A 117 0.72 -9.21 11.45
N ASP A 118 0.82 -10.18 12.37
CA ASP A 118 1.66 -10.07 13.57
C ASP A 118 3.15 -9.97 13.19
N LYS A 119 3.62 -10.79 12.24
CA LYS A 119 4.99 -10.71 11.72
C LYS A 119 5.30 -9.35 11.12
N LEU A 120 4.39 -8.78 10.32
CA LEU A 120 4.58 -7.45 9.74
C LEU A 120 4.72 -6.36 10.81
N GLN A 121 3.90 -6.44 11.87
CA GLN A 121 3.99 -5.53 13.01
C GLN A 121 5.30 -5.71 13.80
N GLN A 122 5.78 -6.95 13.96
CA GLN A 122 7.03 -7.24 14.65
C GLN A 122 8.25 -6.56 13.99
N TYR A 123 8.27 -6.40 12.67
CA TYR A 123 9.35 -5.65 12.01
C TYR A 123 9.36 -4.17 12.38
N LEU A 124 8.18 -3.54 12.51
CA LEU A 124 8.04 -2.14 12.95
C LEU A 124 8.45 -1.96 14.41
N VAL A 125 8.11 -2.95 15.26
CA VAL A 125 8.57 -3.00 16.65
C VAL A 125 10.09 -3.15 16.69
N PHE A 126 10.67 -4.06 15.91
CA PHE A 126 12.10 -4.32 15.87
C PHE A 126 12.90 -3.07 15.51
N ILE A 127 12.55 -2.36 14.43
CA ILE A 127 13.27 -1.13 14.01
C ILE A 127 13.13 0.03 15.01
N SER A 128 12.18 -0.07 15.95
CA SER A 128 12.00 0.89 17.04
C SER A 128 12.70 0.44 18.33
N SER A 129 13.33 -0.75 18.35
CA SER A 129 13.94 -1.33 19.53
C SER A 129 15.46 -1.08 19.61
N PRO A 130 16.09 -1.23 20.79
CA PRO A 130 17.54 -1.11 20.94
C PRO A 130 18.32 -2.17 20.14
N GLU A 131 17.72 -3.33 19.86
CA GLU A 131 18.33 -4.39 19.04
C GLU A 131 18.63 -3.90 17.62
N ALA A 132 17.87 -2.93 17.12
CA ALA A 132 18.10 -2.33 15.81
C ALA A 132 19.32 -1.39 15.76
N ALA A 133 20.09 -1.26 16.85
CA ALA A 133 21.41 -0.62 16.82
C ALA A 133 22.51 -1.56 16.27
N ASP A 134 22.27 -2.88 16.22
CA ASP A 134 23.24 -3.85 15.71
C ASP A 134 23.01 -4.15 14.23
N THR A 135 23.98 -3.77 13.38
CA THR A 135 23.91 -3.95 11.92
C THR A 135 23.66 -5.41 11.51
N GLY A 136 24.24 -6.39 12.23
CA GLY A 136 24.08 -7.81 11.92
C GLY A 136 22.67 -8.31 12.22
N ALA A 137 22.10 -7.89 13.35
CA ALA A 137 20.72 -8.16 13.74
C ALA A 137 19.74 -7.54 12.73
N VAL A 138 19.96 -6.30 12.30
CA VAL A 138 19.11 -5.65 11.29
C VAL A 138 19.19 -6.37 9.96
N LEU A 139 20.38 -6.76 9.50
CA LEU A 139 20.53 -7.55 8.27
C LEU A 139 19.80 -8.90 8.38
N GLY A 140 19.97 -9.61 9.50
CA GLY A 140 19.25 -10.86 9.76
C GLY A 140 17.74 -10.68 9.70
N LYS A 141 17.23 -9.58 10.27
CA LYS A 141 15.80 -9.27 10.24
C LYS A 141 15.29 -8.88 8.85
N ALA A 142 16.11 -8.22 8.04
CA ALA A 142 15.80 -7.94 6.63
C ALA A 142 15.68 -9.22 5.78
N LEU A 143 16.56 -10.21 6.01
CA LEU A 143 16.48 -11.51 5.34
C LEU A 143 15.22 -12.29 5.77
N GLU A 144 14.88 -12.25 7.06
CA GLU A 144 13.64 -12.84 7.57
C GLU A 144 12.39 -12.19 6.94
N LEU A 145 12.37 -10.86 6.79
CA LEU A 145 11.31 -10.15 6.09
C LEU A 145 11.17 -10.62 4.63
N GLY A 146 12.27 -10.97 3.96
CA GLY A 146 12.22 -11.59 2.63
C GLY A 146 11.46 -12.91 2.62
N ALA A 147 11.69 -13.77 3.62
CA ALA A 147 10.95 -15.02 3.77
C ALA A 147 9.46 -14.78 4.12
N THR A 148 9.16 -13.81 4.98
CA THR A 148 7.77 -13.41 5.26
C THR A 148 7.08 -12.87 4.01
N ASN A 149 7.76 -12.07 3.19
CA ASN A 149 7.20 -11.57 1.94
C ASN A 149 6.86 -12.71 0.96
N LEU A 150 7.67 -13.77 0.92
CA LEU A 150 7.34 -14.98 0.14
C LEU A 150 6.03 -15.62 0.62
N ALA A 151 5.85 -15.75 1.93
CA ALA A 151 4.60 -16.27 2.50
C ALA A 151 3.39 -15.37 2.22
N VAL A 152 3.57 -14.04 2.27
CA VAL A 152 2.53 -13.08 1.89
C VAL A 152 2.15 -13.21 0.42
N MET A 153 3.12 -13.33 -0.50
CA MET A 153 2.85 -13.51 -1.93
C MET A 153 2.10 -14.83 -2.19
N ALA A 154 2.45 -15.91 -1.49
CA ALA A 154 1.71 -17.17 -1.58
C ALA A 154 0.26 -17.02 -1.09
N ASN A 155 0.03 -16.29 0.01
CA ASN A 155 -1.34 -16.02 0.48
C ASN A 155 -2.14 -15.17 -0.52
N LEU A 156 -1.51 -14.19 -1.18
CA LEU A 156 -2.15 -13.40 -2.24
C LEU A 156 -2.44 -14.25 -3.50
N GLU A 157 -1.51 -15.15 -3.86
CA GLU A 157 -1.73 -16.09 -4.96
C GLU A 157 -2.96 -16.97 -4.71
N GLU A 158 -3.06 -17.58 -3.53
CA GLU A 158 -4.24 -18.35 -3.12
C GLU A 158 -5.51 -17.50 -3.14
N ALA A 159 -5.46 -16.26 -2.66
CA ALA A 159 -6.60 -15.35 -2.69
C ALA A 159 -7.09 -15.11 -4.14
N HIS A 160 -6.17 -14.86 -5.07
CA HIS A 160 -6.52 -14.67 -6.48
C HIS A 160 -7.04 -15.95 -7.14
N THR A 161 -6.35 -17.07 -6.96
CA THR A 161 -6.66 -18.32 -7.68
C THR A 161 -7.92 -18.98 -7.15
N SER A 162 -8.20 -18.89 -5.85
CA SER A 162 -9.46 -19.39 -5.26
C SER A 162 -10.67 -18.56 -5.69
N ASN A 163 -10.54 -17.24 -5.83
CA ASN A 163 -11.65 -16.35 -6.24
C ASN A 163 -11.87 -16.30 -7.76
N PHE A 164 -10.79 -16.33 -8.56
CA PHE A 164 -10.85 -16.08 -10.00
C PHE A 164 -10.33 -17.22 -10.88
N GLY A 165 -9.86 -18.33 -10.28
CA GLY A 165 -9.28 -19.47 -10.97
C GLY A 165 -7.81 -19.26 -11.33
N HIS A 166 -7.07 -20.34 -11.59
CA HIS A 166 -5.67 -20.22 -12.03
C HIS A 166 -5.57 -19.52 -13.39
N PRO A 167 -4.65 -18.55 -13.55
CA PRO A 167 -4.41 -17.91 -14.84
C PRO A 167 -4.05 -18.92 -15.93
N THR A 168 -4.59 -18.70 -17.11
CA THR A 168 -4.27 -19.49 -18.32
C THR A 168 -3.68 -18.58 -19.39
N PRO A 169 -2.86 -19.08 -20.33
CA PRO A 169 -2.45 -18.31 -21.49
C PRO A 169 -3.67 -17.71 -22.20
N THR A 170 -3.72 -16.39 -22.32
CA THR A 170 -4.82 -15.64 -22.93
C THR A 170 -4.26 -14.64 -23.94
N GLN A 171 -4.85 -14.58 -25.14
CA GLN A 171 -4.61 -13.48 -26.07
C GLN A 171 -5.39 -12.25 -25.63
N VAL A 172 -4.73 -11.11 -25.51
CA VAL A 172 -5.33 -9.86 -25.05
C VAL A 172 -5.40 -8.87 -26.21
N ILE A 173 -6.57 -8.28 -26.42
CA ILE A 173 -6.77 -7.24 -27.44
C ILE A 173 -6.14 -5.95 -26.93
N MET A 174 -5.21 -5.40 -27.71
CA MET A 174 -4.55 -4.11 -27.42
C MET A 174 -5.18 -2.93 -28.18
N THR A 175 -6.05 -3.21 -29.15
CA THR A 175 -6.68 -2.19 -30.00
C THR A 175 -8.03 -1.77 -29.41
N PRO A 176 -8.22 -0.49 -29.05
CA PRO A 176 -9.51 0.03 -28.59
C PRO A 176 -10.61 -0.12 -29.63
N LYS A 177 -11.85 -0.22 -29.16
CA LYS A 177 -13.05 -0.22 -30.01
C LYS A 177 -13.87 1.03 -29.72
N PRO A 178 -14.54 1.63 -30.72
CA PRO A 178 -15.46 2.74 -30.49
C PRO A 178 -16.62 2.31 -29.58
N GLY A 179 -16.93 3.11 -28.55
CA GLY A 179 -18.00 2.83 -27.60
C GLY A 179 -17.84 3.60 -26.29
N LYS A 180 -18.80 3.46 -25.37
CA LYS A 180 -18.65 3.95 -24.00
C LYS A 180 -17.63 3.06 -23.29
N CYS A 181 -16.70 3.64 -22.55
CA CYS A 181 -15.61 2.88 -21.97
C CYS A 181 -15.19 3.36 -20.57
N LEU A 182 -14.58 2.46 -19.82
CA LEU A 182 -13.96 2.69 -18.52
C LEU A 182 -12.60 1.99 -18.48
N LEU A 183 -11.56 2.67 -17.98
CA LEU A 183 -10.21 2.13 -17.83
C LEU A 183 -9.90 1.84 -16.36
N VAL A 184 -9.49 0.62 -16.04
CA VAL A 184 -9.07 0.22 -14.68
C VAL A 184 -7.56 0.00 -14.65
N SER A 185 -6.87 0.69 -13.75
CA SER A 185 -5.42 0.59 -13.50
C SER A 185 -5.14 0.22 -12.04
N GLY A 186 -3.91 -0.18 -11.76
CA GLY A 186 -3.47 -0.65 -10.44
C GLY A 186 -3.39 -2.17 -10.37
N HIS A 187 -3.76 -2.78 -9.24
CA HIS A 187 -3.59 -4.22 -9.01
C HIS A 187 -4.83 -4.91 -8.41
N ASP A 188 -5.85 -4.17 -7.95
CA ASP A 188 -6.95 -4.80 -7.20
C ASP A 188 -7.95 -5.50 -8.14
N LEU A 189 -7.91 -6.83 -8.14
CA LEU A 189 -8.81 -7.65 -8.94
C LEU A 189 -10.24 -7.70 -8.40
N SER A 190 -10.45 -7.43 -7.10
CA SER A 190 -11.79 -7.35 -6.52
C SER A 190 -12.51 -6.09 -6.99
N ASP A 191 -11.80 -4.96 -7.04
CA ASP A 191 -12.35 -3.72 -7.59
C ASP A 191 -12.70 -3.88 -9.07
N LEU A 192 -11.81 -4.49 -9.86
CA LEU A 192 -12.12 -4.81 -11.26
C LEU A 192 -13.35 -5.71 -11.38
N LYS A 193 -13.46 -6.75 -10.54
CA LYS A 193 -14.62 -7.63 -10.52
C LYS A 193 -15.91 -6.86 -10.20
N ALA A 194 -15.87 -5.97 -9.21
CA ALA A 194 -17.01 -5.14 -8.84
C ALA A 194 -17.41 -4.19 -9.97
N VAL A 195 -16.45 -3.60 -10.69
CA VAL A 195 -16.73 -2.81 -11.90
C VAL A 195 -17.37 -3.68 -12.98
N LEU A 196 -16.82 -4.86 -13.24
CA LEU A 196 -17.35 -5.77 -14.27
C LEU A 196 -18.79 -6.19 -13.96
N ASP A 197 -19.10 -6.54 -12.71
CA ASP A 197 -20.45 -6.88 -12.28
C ASP A 197 -21.43 -5.70 -12.46
N GLN A 198 -21.02 -4.50 -12.05
CA GLN A 198 -21.88 -3.31 -12.10
C GLN A 198 -22.10 -2.78 -13.52
N THR A 199 -21.16 -3.03 -14.43
CA THR A 199 -21.21 -2.55 -15.82
C THR A 199 -21.77 -3.59 -16.79
N GLU A 200 -22.06 -4.81 -16.33
CA GLU A 200 -22.63 -5.86 -17.18
C GLU A 200 -24.00 -5.42 -17.74
N GLY A 201 -24.17 -5.55 -19.07
CA GLY A 201 -25.41 -5.16 -19.75
C GLY A 201 -25.64 -3.65 -19.91
N THR A 202 -24.74 -2.79 -19.41
CA THR A 202 -24.88 -1.33 -19.50
C THR A 202 -24.43 -0.74 -20.84
N GLY A 203 -23.70 -1.53 -21.64
CA GLY A 203 -23.05 -1.08 -22.87
C GLY A 203 -21.75 -0.30 -22.64
N ILE A 204 -21.17 -0.37 -21.44
CA ILE A 204 -19.84 0.17 -21.11
C ILE A 204 -18.81 -0.94 -21.25
N ASP A 205 -17.81 -0.70 -22.08
CA ASP A 205 -16.67 -1.60 -22.26
C ASP A 205 -15.56 -1.27 -21.24
N VAL A 206 -15.11 -2.29 -20.52
CA VAL A 206 -14.05 -2.18 -19.51
C VAL A 206 -12.70 -2.55 -20.12
N TYR A 207 -11.71 -1.69 -19.91
CA TYR A 207 -10.34 -1.90 -20.32
C TYR A 207 -9.41 -1.91 -19.11
N THR A 208 -8.33 -2.68 -19.18
CA THR A 208 -7.27 -2.68 -18.17
C THR A 208 -6.09 -1.80 -18.61
N HIS A 209 -5.31 -1.28 -17.67
CA HIS A 209 -4.07 -0.55 -17.93
C HIS A 209 -2.96 -0.97 -16.95
N GLY A 210 -1.70 -0.93 -17.40
CA GLY A 210 -0.53 -1.26 -16.60
C GLY A 210 -0.59 -2.64 -15.96
N GLU A 211 -0.48 -2.69 -14.64
CA GLU A 211 -0.40 -3.92 -13.85
C GLU A 211 -1.74 -4.68 -13.77
N MET A 212 -2.83 -4.15 -14.34
CA MET A 212 -4.10 -4.86 -14.50
C MET A 212 -4.12 -5.81 -15.71
N LEU A 213 -3.09 -5.81 -16.57
CA LEU A 213 -2.99 -6.74 -17.70
C LEU A 213 -3.21 -8.22 -17.32
N PRO A 214 -2.65 -8.75 -16.22
CA PRO A 214 -2.82 -10.16 -15.85
C PRO A 214 -4.26 -10.58 -15.56
N ALA A 215 -5.19 -9.63 -15.31
CA ALA A 215 -6.60 -9.92 -15.09
C ALA A 215 -7.22 -10.76 -16.21
N HIS A 216 -6.76 -10.57 -17.46
CA HIS A 216 -7.19 -11.33 -18.63
C HIS A 216 -6.79 -12.82 -18.59
N GLY A 217 -5.84 -13.20 -17.74
CA GLY A 217 -5.45 -14.60 -17.54
C GLY A 217 -6.47 -15.40 -16.73
N TYR A 218 -7.19 -14.74 -15.82
CA TYR A 218 -8.06 -15.37 -14.83
C TYR A 218 -9.42 -15.77 -15.42
N PRO A 219 -9.81 -17.06 -15.39
CA PRO A 219 -11.11 -17.54 -15.89
C PRO A 219 -12.33 -16.79 -15.32
N GLY A 220 -12.31 -16.48 -14.03
CA GLY A 220 -13.37 -15.77 -13.33
C GLY A 220 -13.58 -14.32 -13.78
N LEU A 221 -12.57 -13.71 -14.42
CA LEU A 221 -12.61 -12.33 -14.93
C LEU A 221 -12.75 -12.29 -16.45
N LYS A 222 -12.02 -13.12 -17.19
CA LYS A 222 -12.10 -13.10 -18.67
C LYS A 222 -13.41 -13.62 -19.25
N LYS A 223 -14.29 -14.20 -18.41
CA LYS A 223 -15.65 -14.61 -18.79
C LYS A 223 -16.55 -13.42 -19.16
N TYR A 224 -16.26 -12.21 -18.66
CA TYR A 224 -17.05 -11.03 -18.93
C TYR A 224 -16.78 -10.53 -20.35
N ALA A 225 -17.79 -10.61 -21.22
CA ALA A 225 -17.64 -10.26 -22.63
C ALA A 225 -17.31 -8.76 -22.84
N HIS A 226 -17.60 -7.90 -21.86
CA HIS A 226 -17.29 -6.48 -21.86
C HIS A 226 -15.96 -6.12 -21.18
N LEU A 227 -15.21 -7.08 -20.64
CA LEU A 227 -13.78 -6.90 -20.38
C LEU A 227 -13.03 -6.96 -21.73
N LYS A 228 -12.95 -5.82 -22.43
CA LYS A 228 -12.63 -5.80 -23.87
C LYS A 228 -11.16 -5.93 -24.21
N GLY A 229 -10.26 -5.47 -23.34
CA GLY A 229 -8.85 -5.51 -23.66
C GLY A 229 -7.97 -4.73 -22.69
N HIS A 230 -6.75 -4.48 -23.14
CA HIS A 230 -5.76 -3.71 -22.43
C HIS A 230 -5.38 -2.47 -23.25
N TYR A 231 -5.26 -1.33 -22.60
CA TYR A 231 -4.96 -0.06 -23.24
C TYR A 231 -3.69 0.54 -22.66
N GLY A 232 -2.85 1.11 -23.53
CA GLY A 232 -1.61 1.75 -23.13
C GLY A 232 -0.49 0.75 -22.78
N GLY A 233 0.42 1.21 -21.91
CA GLY A 233 1.56 0.42 -21.47
C GLY A 233 1.82 0.53 -19.96
N ALA A 234 3.09 0.62 -19.60
CA ALA A 234 3.49 0.74 -18.20
C ALA A 234 3.12 2.10 -17.59
N TRP A 235 3.00 2.15 -16.27
CA TRP A 235 2.50 3.29 -15.49
C TRP A 235 3.17 4.64 -15.77
N TYR A 236 4.44 4.69 -16.15
CA TYR A 236 5.12 5.96 -16.43
C TYR A 236 4.56 6.67 -17.68
N ARG A 237 3.83 5.93 -18.54
CA ARG A 237 3.17 6.47 -19.74
C ARG A 237 1.77 7.02 -19.49
N GLN A 238 1.24 6.93 -18.27
CA GLN A 238 -0.12 7.35 -17.92
C GLN A 238 -0.47 8.75 -18.42
N LYS A 239 0.46 9.71 -18.36
CA LYS A 239 0.20 11.08 -18.86
C LYS A 239 -0.14 11.14 -20.36
N ILE A 240 0.39 10.22 -21.16
CA ILE A 240 0.08 10.12 -22.60
C ILE A 240 -1.14 9.23 -22.78
N ASP A 241 -1.14 8.06 -22.15
CA ASP A 241 -2.18 7.05 -22.37
C ASP A 241 -3.53 7.57 -21.85
N PHE A 242 -3.60 8.09 -20.61
CA PHE A 242 -4.83 8.62 -20.02
C PHE A 242 -5.31 9.91 -20.69
N PHE A 243 -4.41 10.76 -21.18
CA PHE A 243 -4.79 11.95 -21.96
C PHE A 243 -5.55 11.58 -23.24
N ASN A 244 -5.17 10.48 -23.88
CA ASN A 244 -5.83 9.99 -25.09
C ASN A 244 -7.02 9.06 -24.78
N TRP A 245 -7.33 8.83 -23.50
CA TRP A 245 -8.44 8.00 -23.09
C TRP A 245 -9.72 8.84 -22.92
N PRO A 246 -10.80 8.55 -23.67
CA PRO A 246 -11.99 9.40 -23.67
C PRO A 246 -13.00 9.05 -22.54
N GLY A 247 -12.80 7.96 -21.82
CA GLY A 247 -13.72 7.46 -20.79
C GLY A 247 -13.26 7.75 -19.37
N SER A 248 -14.04 7.28 -18.39
CA SER A 248 -13.63 7.32 -16.97
C SER A 248 -12.44 6.40 -16.71
N ILE A 249 -11.64 6.76 -15.71
CA ILE A 249 -10.43 6.05 -15.29
C ILE A 249 -10.59 5.73 -13.81
N LEU A 250 -10.41 4.47 -13.44
CA LEU A 250 -10.37 4.03 -12.05
C LEU A 250 -8.96 3.54 -11.73
N ILE A 251 -8.34 4.14 -10.72
CA ILE A 251 -7.05 3.68 -10.20
C ILE A 251 -7.26 3.01 -8.85
N THR A 252 -7.05 1.70 -8.80
CA THR A 252 -7.22 0.89 -7.58
C THR A 252 -6.05 1.04 -6.61
N THR A 253 -4.84 1.21 -7.15
CA THR A 253 -3.58 1.27 -6.38
C THR A 253 -2.55 2.15 -7.09
N ASN A 254 -1.33 2.25 -6.54
CA ASN A 254 -0.20 2.76 -7.33
C ASN A 254 0.02 1.94 -8.62
N CYS A 255 0.69 2.50 -9.62
CA CYS A 255 1.23 3.87 -9.67
C CYS A 255 0.20 4.85 -10.22
N VAL A 256 0.14 6.05 -9.62
CA VAL A 256 -0.64 7.19 -10.11
C VAL A 256 0.31 8.36 -10.26
N LEU A 257 0.16 9.10 -11.35
CA LEU A 257 0.87 10.34 -11.61
C LEU A 257 -0.10 11.50 -11.50
N ASP A 258 0.37 12.64 -11.00
CA ASP A 258 -0.42 13.86 -11.04
C ASP A 258 -0.81 14.18 -12.49
N PRO A 259 -2.12 14.35 -12.77
CA PRO A 259 -2.58 14.75 -14.09
C PRO A 259 -1.94 16.08 -14.48
N PRO A 260 -1.50 16.25 -15.73
CA PRO A 260 -1.18 17.58 -16.26
C PRO A 260 -2.37 18.54 -16.09
N GLU A 261 -2.10 19.84 -15.99
CA GLU A 261 -3.16 20.86 -16.00
C GLU A 261 -4.05 20.71 -17.24
N ASP A 262 -5.36 20.96 -17.08
CA ASP A 262 -6.38 20.90 -18.14
C ASP A 262 -6.40 19.59 -18.96
N SER A 263 -6.16 18.44 -18.32
CA SER A 263 -6.09 17.14 -18.98
C SER A 263 -7.27 16.20 -18.65
N TYR A 264 -7.01 15.12 -17.89
CA TYR A 264 -7.94 14.04 -17.58
C TYR A 264 -8.30 13.97 -16.10
N ALA A 265 -8.03 15.05 -15.34
CA ALA A 265 -8.31 15.10 -13.90
C ALA A 265 -9.80 14.88 -13.60
N ASP A 266 -10.70 15.43 -14.43
CA ASP A 266 -12.15 15.26 -14.28
C ASP A 266 -12.64 13.82 -14.60
N ASN A 267 -11.80 13.01 -15.23
CA ASN A 267 -12.11 11.63 -15.62
C ASN A 267 -11.54 10.59 -14.64
N LEU A 268 -10.75 11.00 -13.64
CA LEU A 268 -10.01 10.13 -12.72
C LEU A 268 -10.75 9.87 -11.38
#